data_AF-A0A269XWE7-F1
#
_entry.id   AF-A0A269XWE7-F1
#
_cell.length_a   1.000
_cell.length_b   1.000
_cell.length_c   1.000
_cell.angle_alpha   90.00
_cell.angle_beta   90.00
_cell.angle_gamma   90.00
#
_symmetry.space_group_name_H-M   'P 1'
#
loop_
_entity.id
_entity.type
_entity.pdbx_description
1 polymer ?
#
loop_
_entity_poly.entity_id
_entity_poly.type
_entity_poly.pdbx_seq_one_letter_code
_entity_poly.pdbx_strand_id
1 'polypeptide(L)'
;MRVTSYGLFWRGSEVDWKPGNGNRNSFRLLGRIGSNRGSIRIADFRHQQGIYILFDQYGPSYVGLTRNQGLGKRLKDHTQDHLAGKWDRFSWFGFRPIDPTPTETGLLNFGQAVEELTENTNTTIGDLEALLIRAIGPKNNKAQMAFDGAKEWTQVEYDSADRYIGRLACAQN
;
A
#
# COMPACT_ATOMS: atom_id res chain seq x y z
N MET A 1 3.90 6.13 -16.49
CA MET A 1 3.45 5.80 -15.12
C MET A 1 4.29 4.65 -14.63
N ARG A 2 4.89 4.73 -13.43
CA ARG A 2 5.66 3.62 -12.86
C ARG A 2 5.15 3.22 -11.47
N VAL A 3 4.91 1.93 -11.24
CA VAL A 3 4.65 1.39 -9.91
C VAL A 3 5.98 1.33 -9.14
N THR A 4 6.04 1.93 -7.96
CA THR A 4 7.25 1.99 -7.11
C THR A 4 7.13 1.12 -5.86
N SER A 5 5.91 0.86 -5.44
CA SER A 5 5.58 0.03 -4.28
C SER A 5 4.18 -0.55 -4.44
N TYR A 6 3.94 -1.73 -3.89
CA TYR A 6 2.62 -2.33 -3.91
C TYR A 6 2.39 -3.21 -2.68
N GLY A 7 1.13 -3.43 -2.33
CA GLY A 7 0.70 -4.37 -1.32
C GLY A 7 -0.43 -5.23 -1.86
N LEU A 8 -0.38 -6.53 -1.61
CA LEU A 8 -1.34 -7.48 -2.15
C LEU A 8 -2.20 -8.09 -1.05
N PHE A 9 -3.52 -8.11 -1.29
CA PHE A 9 -4.50 -8.79 -0.45
C PHE A 9 -4.43 -8.42 1.04
N TRP A 10 -4.10 -7.16 1.32
CA TRP A 10 -4.18 -6.60 2.66
C TRP A 10 -5.62 -6.66 3.16
N ARG A 11 -5.80 -6.89 4.45
CA ARG A 11 -7.10 -7.07 5.06
C ARG A 11 -7.63 -5.74 5.59
N GLY A 12 -8.89 -5.43 5.26
CA GLY A 12 -9.58 -4.26 5.81
C GLY A 12 -9.75 -4.35 7.33
N SER A 13 -9.90 -5.56 7.88
CA SER A 13 -10.01 -5.81 9.33
C SER A 13 -8.73 -5.47 10.11
N GLU A 14 -7.57 -5.53 9.46
CA GLU A 14 -6.26 -5.30 10.08
C GLU A 14 -5.87 -3.80 10.06
N VAL A 15 -6.82 -2.93 9.75
CA VAL A 15 -6.67 -1.47 9.77
C VAL A 15 -7.67 -0.91 10.77
N ASP A 16 -7.18 -0.19 11.76
CA ASP A 16 -8.04 0.59 12.66
C ASP A 16 -8.49 1.88 11.99
N TRP A 17 -9.65 1.83 11.33
CA TRP A 17 -10.24 2.94 10.58
C TRP A 17 -10.73 4.11 11.47
N LYS A 18 -10.96 3.86 12.76
CA LYS A 18 -11.59 4.80 13.70
C LYS A 18 -10.93 4.73 15.09
N PRO A 19 -9.65 5.13 15.24
CA PRO A 19 -8.90 5.02 16.49
C PRO A 19 -9.38 5.93 17.65
N GLY A 20 -10.52 6.63 17.50
CA GLY A 20 -11.08 7.52 18.51
C GLY A 20 -10.54 8.96 18.51
N ASN A 21 -11.11 9.80 19.39
CA ASN A 21 -10.70 11.20 19.58
C ASN A 21 -9.70 11.29 20.75
N GLY A 22 -8.41 11.32 20.43
CA GLY A 22 -7.32 11.47 21.41
C GLY A 22 -5.97 11.71 20.73
N ASN A 23 -4.95 12.11 21.52
CA ASN A 23 -3.64 12.60 21.07
C ASN A 23 -2.73 11.56 20.36
N ARG A 24 -3.28 10.44 19.86
CA ARG A 24 -2.57 9.32 19.20
C ARG A 24 -3.11 9.04 17.78
N ASN A 25 -3.25 10.12 17.03
CA ASN A 25 -3.21 10.22 15.57
C ASN A 25 -4.30 9.51 14.75
N SER A 26 -4.60 10.15 13.61
CA SER A 26 -5.37 9.63 12.49
C SER A 26 -5.05 8.15 12.18
N PHE A 27 -6.06 7.36 11.75
CA PHE A 27 -5.92 5.96 11.30
C PHE A 27 -4.62 5.76 10.52
N ARG A 28 -3.94 4.61 10.60
CA ARG A 28 -2.66 4.37 9.90
C ARG A 28 -2.78 3.23 8.88
N LEU A 29 -2.06 3.31 7.76
CA LEU A 29 -2.01 2.24 6.76
C LEU A 29 -0.58 1.73 6.63
N LEU A 30 -0.12 0.99 7.63
CA LEU A 30 1.28 0.61 7.76
C LEU A 30 1.61 -0.63 6.92
N GLY A 31 2.72 -0.56 6.20
CA GLY A 31 3.35 -1.72 5.58
C GLY A 31 4.80 -1.84 6.01
N ARG A 32 5.36 -3.05 5.89
CA ARG A 32 6.76 -3.34 6.16
C ARG A 32 7.47 -4.10 5.06
N ILE A 33 8.79 -3.95 5.02
CA ILE A 33 9.74 -4.85 4.37
C ILE A 33 10.63 -5.44 5.46
N GLY A 34 10.82 -6.76 5.43
CA GLY A 34 11.53 -7.48 6.48
C GLY A 34 10.77 -7.49 7.80
N SER A 35 11.26 -8.27 8.76
CA SER A 35 10.66 -8.43 10.08
C SER A 35 11.68 -8.28 11.21
N ASN A 36 12.98 -8.43 10.91
CA ASN A 36 14.04 -8.46 11.90
C ASN A 36 14.52 -7.06 12.26
N ARG A 37 15.03 -6.91 13.49
CA ARG A 37 15.69 -5.67 13.93
C ARG A 37 16.87 -5.34 12.99
N GLY A 38 17.12 -4.05 12.77
CA GLY A 38 18.20 -3.56 11.90
C GLY A 38 17.92 -3.63 10.39
N SER A 39 17.02 -4.51 9.93
CA SER A 39 16.66 -4.63 8.50
C SER A 39 15.21 -4.29 8.19
N ILE A 40 14.36 -4.18 9.22
CA ILE A 40 12.96 -3.80 9.06
C ILE A 40 12.82 -2.36 8.57
N ARG A 41 11.98 -2.18 7.55
CA ARG A 41 11.53 -0.86 7.08
C ARG A 41 10.03 -0.79 7.22
N ILE A 42 9.50 0.34 7.67
CA ILE A 42 8.06 0.56 7.82
C ILE A 42 7.71 1.89 7.16
N ALA A 43 6.61 1.91 6.42
CA ALA A 43 6.05 3.11 5.81
C ALA A 43 4.54 3.17 6.03
N ASP A 44 3.99 4.39 6.03
CA ASP A 44 2.55 4.63 6.17
C ASP A 44 1.95 5.03 4.82
N PHE A 45 1.16 4.15 4.20
CA PHE A 45 0.68 4.27 2.82
C PHE A 45 -0.57 5.13 2.61
N ARG A 46 -1.04 5.83 3.65
CA ARG A 46 -2.27 6.65 3.55
C ARG A 46 -2.23 7.71 2.47
N HIS A 47 -1.06 8.28 2.22
CA HIS A 47 -0.84 9.39 1.30
C HIS A 47 -0.26 8.95 -0.04
N GLN A 48 -0.28 7.64 -0.32
CA GLN A 48 0.14 7.11 -1.62
C GLN A 48 -0.87 7.50 -2.70
N GLN A 49 -0.37 7.74 -3.91
CA GLN A 49 -1.12 7.89 -5.15
C GLN A 49 -1.01 6.60 -5.94
N GLY A 50 -2.05 6.20 -6.66
CA GLY A 50 -2.04 4.86 -7.23
C GLY A 50 -3.39 4.31 -7.61
N ILE A 51 -3.36 3.03 -7.97
CA ILE A 51 -4.55 2.21 -8.20
C ILE A 51 -4.74 1.32 -6.97
N TYR A 52 -5.99 1.09 -6.58
CA TYR A 52 -6.34 0.07 -5.61
C TYR A 52 -7.49 -0.79 -6.13
N ILE A 53 -7.53 -2.01 -5.64
CA ILE A 53 -8.50 -3.03 -6.02
C ILE A 53 -9.08 -3.57 -4.73
N LEU A 54 -10.41 -3.54 -4.60
CA LEU A 54 -11.12 -4.17 -3.50
C LEU A 54 -11.53 -5.58 -3.93
N PHE A 55 -11.45 -6.50 -2.98
CA PHE A 55 -11.80 -7.89 -3.18
C PHE A 55 -12.90 -8.29 -2.22
N ASP A 56 -13.85 -9.07 -2.73
CA ASP A 56 -14.78 -9.84 -1.93
C ASP A 56 -14.37 -11.31 -1.91
N GLN A 57 -15.29 -12.19 -1.50
CA GLN A 57 -15.07 -13.64 -1.45
C GLN A 57 -14.94 -14.31 -2.83
N TYR A 58 -15.39 -13.66 -3.91
CA TYR A 58 -15.37 -14.17 -5.28
C TYR A 58 -14.20 -13.64 -6.10
N GLY A 59 -13.61 -12.51 -5.70
CA GLY A 59 -12.43 -11.96 -6.36
C GLY A 59 -12.43 -10.43 -6.38
N PRO A 60 -11.77 -9.80 -7.37
CA PRO A 60 -11.83 -8.35 -7.56
C PRO A 60 -13.27 -7.88 -7.77
N SER A 61 -13.77 -6.99 -6.90
CA SER A 61 -15.14 -6.46 -6.97
C SER A 61 -15.20 -4.99 -7.33
N TYR A 62 -14.12 -4.23 -7.12
CA TYR A 62 -14.03 -2.81 -7.43
C TYR A 62 -12.60 -2.37 -7.71
N VAL A 63 -12.41 -1.44 -8.65
CA VAL A 63 -11.13 -0.80 -8.94
C VAL A 63 -11.28 0.71 -8.82
N GLY A 64 -10.35 1.34 -8.12
CA GLY A 64 -10.32 2.78 -7.96
C GLY A 64 -8.93 3.38 -8.19
N LEU A 65 -8.92 4.67 -8.55
CA LEU A 65 -7.73 5.47 -8.74
C LEU A 65 -7.69 6.57 -7.69
N THR A 66 -6.50 6.87 -7.16
CA THR A 66 -6.26 7.90 -6.16
C THR A 66 -5.17 8.84 -6.64
N ARG A 67 -5.54 10.08 -6.97
CA ARG A 67 -4.64 11.13 -7.50
C ARG A 67 -4.36 12.20 -6.43
N ASN A 68 -5.34 13.04 -6.13
CA ASN A 68 -5.18 14.15 -5.19
C ASN A 68 -5.56 13.75 -3.76
N GLN A 69 -6.61 12.94 -3.62
CA GLN A 69 -6.90 12.27 -2.36
C GLN A 69 -5.92 11.11 -2.19
N GLY A 70 -5.40 10.91 -0.97
CA GLY A 70 -4.52 9.79 -0.67
C GLY A 70 -5.27 8.45 -0.61
N LEU A 71 -4.57 7.36 -0.94
CA LEU A 71 -5.07 5.98 -0.91
C LEU A 71 -5.87 5.67 0.35
N GLY A 72 -5.32 5.99 1.53
CA GLY A 72 -5.95 5.67 2.80
C GLY A 72 -7.31 6.33 2.97
N LYS A 73 -7.48 7.58 2.50
CA LYS A 73 -8.77 8.27 2.57
C LYS A 73 -9.82 7.54 1.72
N ARG A 74 -9.47 7.17 0.48
CA ARG A 74 -10.40 6.46 -0.42
C ARG A 74 -10.82 5.11 0.15
N LEU A 75 -9.86 4.34 0.67
CA LEU A 75 -10.16 3.06 1.33
C LEU A 75 -11.06 3.26 2.57
N LYS A 76 -10.78 4.29 3.38
CA LYS A 76 -11.61 4.62 4.54
C LYS A 76 -13.03 5.02 4.13
N ASP A 77 -13.20 5.82 3.08
CA ASP A 77 -14.51 6.21 2.57
C ASP A 77 -15.33 4.96 2.16
N HIS A 78 -14.68 3.96 1.55
CA HIS A 78 -15.30 2.67 1.17
C HIS A 78 -15.70 1.77 2.35
N THR A 79 -15.38 2.15 3.59
CA THR A 79 -15.91 1.49 4.80
C THR A 79 -17.31 1.99 5.18
N GLN A 80 -17.78 3.07 4.57
CA GLN A 80 -19.01 3.78 4.96
C GLN A 80 -19.92 4.13 3.78
N ASP A 81 -19.42 4.05 2.55
CA ASP A 81 -20.20 4.37 1.37
C ASP A 81 -20.97 3.15 0.82
N HIS A 82 -21.43 3.24 -0.43
CA HIS A 82 -22.13 2.16 -1.13
C HIS A 82 -21.34 0.84 -1.28
N LEU A 83 -20.03 0.83 -1.03
CA LEU A 83 -19.17 -0.37 -1.02
C LEU A 83 -18.96 -0.94 0.39
N ALA A 84 -19.49 -0.30 1.44
CA ALA A 84 -19.38 -0.78 2.81
C ALA A 84 -19.91 -2.22 2.94
N GLY A 85 -19.10 -3.08 3.57
CA GLY A 85 -19.42 -4.50 3.77
C GLY A 85 -19.35 -5.38 2.51
N LYS A 86 -18.95 -4.83 1.35
CA LYS A 86 -18.82 -5.57 0.08
C LYS A 86 -17.39 -5.97 -0.28
N TRP A 87 -16.46 -5.78 0.65
CA TRP A 87 -15.06 -6.14 0.48
C TRP A 87 -14.44 -6.46 1.84
N ASP A 88 -13.46 -7.37 1.85
CA ASP A 88 -12.72 -7.77 3.05
C ASP A 88 -11.20 -7.60 2.87
N ARG A 89 -10.74 -7.57 1.61
CA ARG A 89 -9.34 -7.42 1.22
C ARG A 89 -9.17 -6.33 0.17
N PHE A 90 -7.96 -5.81 0.08
CA PHE A 90 -7.56 -4.86 -0.95
C PHE A 90 -6.11 -5.05 -1.37
N SER A 91 -5.84 -4.76 -2.63
CA SER A 91 -4.49 -4.60 -3.16
C SER A 91 -4.30 -3.15 -3.60
N TRP A 92 -3.09 -2.64 -3.52
CA TRP A 92 -2.77 -1.28 -3.93
C TRP A 92 -1.42 -1.23 -4.64
N PHE A 93 -1.31 -0.31 -5.59
CA PHE A 93 -0.17 -0.12 -6.47
C PHE A 93 0.17 1.36 -6.51
N GLY A 94 1.25 1.73 -5.82
CA GLY A 94 1.65 3.09 -5.55
C GLY A 94 2.63 3.66 -6.59
N PHE A 95 2.47 4.94 -6.89
CA PHE A 95 3.30 5.66 -7.86
C PHE A 95 4.32 6.59 -7.20
N ARG A 96 4.08 7.07 -5.97
CA ARG A 96 5.05 7.91 -5.26
C ARG A 96 6.22 7.06 -4.77
N PRO A 97 7.47 7.45 -5.07
CA PRO A 97 8.64 6.74 -4.56
C PRO A 97 8.70 6.83 -3.04
N ILE A 98 9.30 5.83 -2.42
CA ILE A 98 9.56 5.81 -0.97
C ILE A 98 10.97 6.35 -0.76
N ASP A 99 11.09 7.37 0.09
CA ASP A 99 12.38 7.90 0.52
C ASP A 99 13.10 6.83 1.37
N PRO A 100 14.33 6.43 1.01
CA PRO A 100 15.08 5.46 1.81
C PRO A 100 15.48 5.99 3.20
N THR A 101 15.39 7.30 3.43
CA THR A 101 15.77 7.97 4.67
C THR A 101 14.59 7.95 5.66
N PRO A 102 14.75 7.32 6.84
CA PRO A 102 13.72 7.35 7.87
C PRO A 102 13.52 8.76 8.43
N THR A 103 12.27 9.06 8.81
CA THR A 103 11.93 10.24 9.62
C THR A 103 12.46 10.12 11.05
N GLU A 104 12.28 11.17 11.85
CA GLU A 104 12.53 11.16 13.31
C GLU A 104 11.78 10.02 14.03
N THR A 105 10.64 9.58 13.48
CA THR A 105 9.86 8.46 14.03
C THR A 105 10.36 7.08 13.57
N GLY A 106 11.37 7.03 12.70
CA GLY A 106 11.87 5.82 12.06
C GLY A 106 11.02 5.30 10.88
N LEU A 107 9.84 5.89 10.64
CA LEU A 107 9.02 5.58 9.47
C LEU A 107 9.63 6.18 8.21
N LEU A 108 9.56 5.45 7.09
CA LEU A 108 9.92 5.99 5.78
C LEU A 108 8.82 6.91 5.25
N ASN A 109 9.25 8.00 4.63
CA ASN A 109 8.37 8.97 3.97
C ASN A 109 8.23 8.70 2.47
N PHE A 110 7.33 9.41 1.82
CA PHE A 110 7.23 9.45 0.36
C PHE A 110 8.02 10.62 -0.19
N GLY A 111 8.72 10.38 -1.30
CA GLY A 111 9.28 11.44 -2.12
C GLY A 111 8.18 12.30 -2.77
N GLN A 112 8.62 13.29 -3.54
CA GLN A 112 7.70 14.16 -4.28
C GLN A 112 6.81 13.33 -5.21
N ALA A 113 5.56 13.77 -5.35
CA ALA A 113 4.66 13.21 -6.34
C ALA A 113 5.25 13.48 -7.72
N VAL A 114 5.32 12.44 -8.56
CA VAL A 114 5.71 12.63 -9.95
C VAL A 114 4.48 13.15 -10.68
N GLU A 115 4.44 14.45 -10.98
CA GLU A 115 3.31 15.09 -11.68
C GLU A 115 3.21 14.64 -13.14
N GLU A 116 4.31 14.16 -13.72
CA GLU A 116 4.35 13.68 -15.09
C GLU A 116 4.23 12.16 -15.18
N LEU A 117 3.15 11.71 -15.81
CA LEU A 117 3.03 10.35 -16.31
C LEU A 117 4.11 10.17 -17.37
N THR A 118 5.22 9.52 -17.01
CA THR A 118 6.37 9.26 -17.90
C THR A 118 5.94 8.92 -19.34
N GLU A 119 6.50 9.60 -20.34
CA GLU A 119 6.28 9.35 -21.78
C GLU A 119 6.77 7.97 -22.26
N ASN A 120 7.41 7.18 -21.38
CA ASN A 120 7.88 5.84 -21.72
C ASN A 120 6.72 4.82 -21.72
N THR A 121 6.15 4.61 -22.91
CA THR A 121 5.05 3.67 -23.20
C THR A 121 5.37 2.24 -22.77
N ASN A 122 6.61 1.76 -22.93
CA ASN A 122 6.98 0.37 -22.65
C ASN A 122 6.92 0.05 -21.14
N THR A 123 7.42 0.94 -20.29
CA THR A 123 7.33 0.79 -18.82
C THR A 123 5.86 0.82 -18.37
N THR A 124 5.05 1.68 -18.99
CA THR A 124 3.61 1.77 -18.67
C THR A 124 2.84 0.51 -19.08
N ILE A 125 3.16 -0.10 -20.25
CA ILE A 125 2.54 -1.35 -20.69
C ILE A 125 2.91 -2.51 -19.75
N GLY A 126 4.19 -2.65 -19.39
CA GLY A 126 4.64 -3.71 -18.48
C GLY A 126 4.00 -3.61 -17.09
N ASP A 127 3.89 -2.40 -16.56
CA ASP A 127 3.22 -2.17 -15.27
C ASP A 127 1.71 -2.43 -15.33
N LEU A 128 1.04 -2.09 -16.44
CA LEU A 128 -0.38 -2.43 -16.63
C LEU A 128 -0.58 -3.94 -16.72
N GLU A 129 0.27 -4.65 -17.45
CA GLU A 129 0.23 -6.11 -17.53
C GLU A 129 0.45 -6.75 -16.14
N ALA A 130 1.50 -6.34 -15.43
CA ALA A 130 1.79 -6.85 -14.09
C ALA A 130 0.63 -6.57 -13.11
N LEU A 131 0.00 -5.39 -13.20
CA LEU A 131 -1.20 -5.06 -12.42
C LEU A 131 -2.36 -6.00 -12.75
N LEU A 132 -2.67 -6.19 -14.03
CA LEU A 132 -3.75 -7.09 -14.45
C LEU A 132 -3.51 -8.53 -14.02
N ILE A 133 -2.28 -9.04 -14.15
CA ILE A 133 -1.92 -10.39 -13.71
C ILE A 133 -2.09 -10.54 -12.20
N ARG A 134 -1.54 -9.61 -11.41
CA ARG A 134 -1.62 -9.66 -9.94
C ARG A 134 -3.04 -9.47 -9.41
N ALA A 135 -3.85 -8.68 -10.11
CA ALA A 135 -5.24 -8.41 -9.76
C ALA A 135 -6.17 -9.58 -10.09
N ILE A 136 -6.09 -10.09 -11.32
CA ILE A 136 -7.05 -11.06 -11.87
C ILE A 136 -6.62 -12.49 -11.57
N GLY A 137 -5.31 -12.74 -11.34
CA GLY A 137 -4.77 -14.09 -11.14
C GLY A 137 -5.12 -15.07 -12.27
N PRO A 138 -5.00 -14.69 -13.56
CA PRO A 138 -5.43 -15.54 -14.67
C PRO A 138 -4.67 -16.86 -14.69
N LYS A 139 -5.42 -17.97 -14.74
CA LYS A 139 -4.92 -19.35 -14.54
C LYS A 139 -3.79 -19.77 -15.50
N ASN A 140 -3.67 -19.12 -16.66
CA ASN A 140 -2.69 -19.45 -17.69
C ASN A 140 -1.41 -18.60 -17.64
N ASN A 141 -1.34 -17.59 -16.77
CA ASN A 141 -0.13 -16.81 -16.58
C ASN A 141 0.81 -17.56 -15.64
N LYS A 142 1.81 -18.24 -16.24
CA LYS A 142 2.83 -19.02 -15.51
C LYS A 142 3.95 -18.16 -14.92
N ALA A 143 4.14 -16.94 -15.43
CA ALA A 143 5.14 -16.01 -14.92
C ALA A 143 4.56 -15.18 -13.78
N GLN A 144 5.21 -15.22 -12.61
CA GLN A 144 5.01 -14.24 -11.55
C GLN A 144 5.63 -12.92 -12.01
N MET A 145 4.91 -12.15 -12.83
CA MET A 145 5.43 -10.87 -13.33
C MET A 145 5.69 -9.94 -12.13
N ALA A 146 6.89 -9.37 -12.11
CA ALA A 146 7.34 -8.41 -11.12
C ALA A 146 7.35 -7.03 -11.77
N PHE A 147 6.82 -6.03 -11.06
CA PHE A 147 6.99 -4.63 -11.45
C PHE A 147 8.47 -4.29 -11.41
N ASP A 148 9.01 -3.73 -12.49
CA ASP A 148 10.44 -3.41 -12.55
C ASP A 148 10.79 -2.34 -11.51
N GLY A 149 11.68 -2.68 -10.58
CA GLY A 149 12.14 -1.81 -9.49
C GLY A 149 11.11 -1.48 -8.40
N ALA A 150 9.89 -2.05 -8.44
CA ALA A 150 8.94 -1.89 -7.36
C ALA A 150 9.12 -2.96 -6.28
N LYS A 151 8.82 -2.60 -5.03
CA LYS A 151 8.88 -3.54 -3.90
C LYS A 151 7.48 -3.89 -3.38
N GLU A 152 7.26 -5.17 -3.12
CA GLU A 152 6.09 -5.64 -2.39
C GLU A 152 6.24 -5.32 -0.90
N TRP A 153 5.18 -4.79 -0.31
CA TRP A 153 5.09 -4.46 1.11
C TRP A 153 4.08 -5.38 1.80
N THR A 154 4.50 -5.99 2.90
CA THR A 154 3.61 -6.78 3.75
C THR A 154 2.85 -5.86 4.68
N GLN A 155 1.55 -6.07 4.85
CA GLN A 155 0.74 -5.32 5.82
C GLN A 155 1.33 -5.46 7.23
N VAL A 156 1.32 -4.36 7.97
CA VAL A 156 1.49 -4.40 9.42
C VAL A 156 0.09 -4.45 10.02
N GLU A 157 -0.24 -5.58 10.64
CA GLU A 157 -1.49 -5.80 11.36
C GLU A 157 -1.64 -4.82 12.52
N TYR A 158 -2.87 -4.39 12.78
CA TYR A 158 -3.17 -3.39 13.81
C TYR A 158 -2.57 -3.76 15.17
N ASP A 159 -2.82 -4.98 15.65
CA ASP A 159 -2.36 -5.47 16.96
C ASP A 159 -0.82 -5.61 17.03
N SER A 160 -0.15 -5.70 15.88
CA SER A 160 1.30 -5.83 15.79
C SER A 160 2.00 -4.48 15.53
N ALA A 161 1.27 -3.39 15.33
CA ALA A 161 1.83 -2.10 14.92
C ALA A 161 2.90 -1.59 15.91
N ASP A 162 2.58 -1.56 17.20
CA ASP A 162 3.48 -1.05 18.24
C ASP A 162 4.73 -1.93 18.38
N ARG A 163 4.59 -3.25 18.22
CA ARG A 163 5.72 -4.19 18.23
C ARG A 163 6.72 -3.88 17.12
N TYR A 164 6.24 -3.60 15.92
CA TYR A 164 7.10 -3.31 14.78
C TYR A 164 7.69 -1.91 14.84
N ILE A 165 6.91 -0.90 15.26
CA ILE A 165 7.41 0.46 15.48
C ILE A 165 8.50 0.47 16.55
N GLY A 166 8.33 -0.28 17.65
CA GLY A 166 9.34 -0.41 18.69
C GLY A 166 10.68 -1.03 18.20
N ARG A 167 10.68 -1.74 17.07
CA ARG A 167 11.92 -2.26 16.46
C ARG A 167 12.70 -1.21 15.68
N LEU A 168 12.09 -0.08 15.32
CA LEU A 168 12.76 1.03 14.62
C LEU A 168 13.64 1.84 15.58
N ALA A 169 13.15 2.12 16.79
CA ALA A 169 13.84 2.96 17.78
C ALA A 169 15.17 2.39 18.27
N CYS A 170 15.34 1.06 18.27
CA CYS A 170 16.60 0.43 18.69
C CYS A 170 17.57 0.15 17.53
N ALA A 171 17.17 0.38 16.27
CA ALA A 171 18.03 0.12 15.11
C ALA A 171 18.99 1.30 14.80
N GLN A 172 18.86 2.41 15.52
CA GLN A 172 19.70 3.61 15.38
C GLN A 172 20.82 3.70 16.45
N ASN A 173 20.95 2.68 17.32
CA ASN A 173 22.05 2.55 18.29
C ASN A 173 23.04 1.46 17.87
#